data_AF-A0A7R9LS96-F1
#
_entry.id   AF-A0A7R9LS96-F1
#
_cell.length_a   1.000
_cell.length_b   1.000
_cell.length_c   1.000
_cell.angle_alpha   90.00
_cell.angle_beta   90.00
_cell.angle_gamma   90.00
#
_symmetry.space_group_name_H-M   'P 1'
#
loop_
_entity.id
_entity.type
_entity.pdbx_description
1 polymer ?
#
loop_
_entity_poly.entity_id
_entity_poly.type
_entity_poly.pdbx_seq_one_letter_code
_entity_poly.pdbx_strand_id
1 'polypeptide(L)'
;MNSVLIVTVCIAYLATLLHGADFNGKKWVVLAAASKGWENYGDQADVYHGYHVVKSLGIPDENIILFYYNDIAYNTNNPTPGVVINTPHGPNVYAGIPLNRSYTGHDITPDVL
;
A
#
# COMPACT_ATOMS: atom_id res chain seq x y z
N MET A 1 16.40 -8.24 1.56
CA MET A 1 16.19 -9.27 0.52
C MET A 1 14.98 -10.17 0.80
N ASN A 2 14.41 -10.18 2.01
CA ASN A 2 13.27 -11.05 2.35
C ASN A 2 11.90 -10.37 2.15
N SER A 3 11.78 -9.05 2.38
CA SER A 3 10.49 -8.35 2.26
C SER A 3 9.97 -8.31 0.83
N VAL A 4 10.81 -8.00 -0.17
CA VAL A 4 10.40 -7.94 -1.59
C VAL A 4 9.84 -9.29 -2.07
N LEU A 5 10.44 -10.41 -1.65
CA LEU A 5 9.98 -11.75 -2.01
C LEU A 5 8.63 -12.07 -1.35
N ILE A 6 8.49 -11.77 -0.05
CA ILE A 6 7.23 -11.98 0.70
C ILE A 6 6.10 -11.14 0.08
N VAL A 7 6.36 -9.87 -0.21
CA VAL A 7 5.39 -8.94 -0.82
C VAL A 7 4.98 -9.42 -2.21
N THR A 8 5.93 -9.86 -3.03
CA THR A 8 5.63 -10.43 -4.36
C THR A 8 4.76 -11.67 -4.27
N VAL A 9 5.00 -12.54 -3.28
CA VAL A 9 4.18 -13.74 -3.03
C VAL A 9 2.77 -13.37 -2.53
N CYS A 10 2.66 -12.44 -1.58
CA CYS A 10 1.36 -11.94 -1.09
C CYS A 10 0.55 -11.28 -2.21
N ILE A 11 1.20 -10.50 -3.07
CA ILE A 11 0.55 -9.84 -4.22
C ILE A 11 0.12 -10.87 -5.28
N ALA A 12 0.97 -11.84 -5.62
CA ALA A 12 0.60 -12.89 -6.58
C ALA A 12 -0.58 -13.73 -6.07
N TYR A 13 -0.61 -14.03 -4.77
CA TYR A 13 -1.72 -14.71 -4.12
C TYR A 13 -2.99 -13.85 -4.09
N LEU A 14 -2.88 -12.54 -3.83
CA LEU A 14 -4.00 -11.62 -3.92
C LEU A 14 -4.56 -11.55 -5.35
N ALA A 15 -3.70 -11.51 -6.36
CA ALA A 15 -4.10 -11.51 -7.76
C ALA A 15 -4.84 -12.79 -8.16
N THR A 16 -4.41 -13.96 -7.68
CA THR A 16 -5.14 -15.23 -7.94
C THR A 16 -6.48 -15.26 -7.22
N LEU A 17 -6.59 -14.75 -5.99
CA LEU A 17 -7.88 -14.64 -5.28
C LEU A 17 -8.85 -13.67 -5.99
N LEU A 18 -8.34 -12.55 -6.49
CA LEU A 18 -9.16 -11.55 -7.18
C LEU A 18 -9.61 -12.01 -8.56
N HIS A 19 -8.85 -12.85 -9.28
CA HIS A 19 -9.24 -13.39 -10.59
C HIS A 19 -9.95 -14.75 -10.53
N GLY A 20 -9.67 -15.58 -9.52
CA GLY A 20 -10.08 -16.98 -9.46
C GLY A 20 -11.50 -17.22 -8.93
N ALA A 21 -12.19 -16.18 -8.46
CA ALA A 21 -13.56 -16.28 -8.00
C ALA A 21 -14.52 -15.63 -9.02
N ASP A 22 -15.41 -16.45 -9.61
CA ASP A 22 -16.66 -16.01 -10.25
C ASP A 22 -17.58 -15.42 -9.16
N PHE A 23 -17.20 -14.23 -8.69
CA PHE A 23 -17.91 -13.50 -7.65
C PHE A 23 -18.64 -12.33 -8.30
N ASN A 24 -19.98 -12.40 -8.31
CA ASN A 24 -20.84 -11.39 -8.93
C ASN A 24 -21.13 -10.18 -8.01
N GLY A 25 -20.31 -9.99 -6.96
CA GLY A 25 -20.44 -8.91 -5.97
C GLY A 25 -19.27 -7.92 -6.01
N LYS A 26 -19.40 -6.83 -5.25
CA LYS A 26 -18.31 -5.84 -5.08
C LYS A 26 -17.15 -6.47 -4.32
N LYS A 27 -15.95 -6.40 -4.90
CA LYS A 27 -14.70 -6.80 -4.25
C LYS A 27 -14.13 -5.62 -3.49
N TRP A 28 -13.77 -5.82 -2.23
CA TRP A 28 -13.16 -4.82 -1.35
C TRP A 28 -11.77 -5.27 -0.94
N VAL A 29 -10.84 -4.33 -0.82
CA VAL A 29 -9.48 -4.59 -0.39
C VAL A 29 -9.09 -3.62 0.71
N VAL A 30 -8.50 -4.14 1.78
CA VAL A 30 -7.88 -3.36 2.85
C VAL A 30 -6.37 -3.58 2.78
N LEU A 31 -5.60 -2.49 2.73
CA LEU A 31 -4.14 -2.51 2.77
C LEU A 31 -3.68 -1.69 3.97
N ALA A 32 -2.83 -2.27 4.82
CA ALA A 32 -2.44 -1.65 6.09
C ALA A 32 -0.94 -1.78 6.39
N ALA A 33 -0.32 -0.68 6.78
CA ALA A 33 0.99 -0.61 7.41
C ALA A 33 0.80 -0.16 8.87
N ALA A 34 1.10 -1.06 9.80
CA ALA A 34 0.91 -0.83 11.24
C ALA A 34 2.12 -0.18 11.94
N SER A 35 3.17 0.15 11.18
CA SER A 35 4.43 0.71 11.65
C SER A 35 4.67 2.11 11.07
N LYS A 36 5.53 2.87 11.76
CA LYS A 36 5.90 4.25 11.44
C LYS A 36 7.41 4.44 11.56
N GLY A 37 7.93 5.56 11.08
CA GLY A 37 9.36 5.88 11.15
C GLY A 37 10.13 5.40 9.93
N TRP A 38 11.24 6.08 9.66
CA TRP A 38 12.06 5.85 8.46
C TRP A 38 12.64 4.44 8.40
N GLU A 39 12.94 3.85 9.56
CA GLU A 39 13.37 2.46 9.71
C GLU A 39 12.33 1.44 9.21
N ASN A 40 11.05 1.83 9.18
CA ASN A 40 9.92 1.03 8.70
C ASN A 40 9.42 1.49 7.32
N TYR A 41 10.29 2.13 6.54
CA TYR A 41 10.01 2.58 5.17
C TYR A 41 9.33 1.50 4.30
N GLY A 42 9.80 0.25 4.43
CA GLY A 42 9.34 -0.88 3.62
C GLY A 42 7.83 -1.11 3.75
N ASP A 43 7.30 -1.07 4.97
CA ASP A 43 5.91 -1.41 5.26
C ASP A 43 4.94 -0.46 4.53
N GLN A 44 5.24 0.84 4.54
CA GLN A 44 4.41 1.82 3.82
C GLN A 44 4.67 1.77 2.31
N ALA A 45 5.91 1.55 1.86
CA ALA A 45 6.20 1.34 0.45
C ALA A 45 5.43 0.12 -0.12
N ASP A 46 5.23 -0.92 0.68
CA ASP A 46 4.44 -2.12 0.32
C ASP A 46 2.96 -1.81 0.18
N VAL A 47 2.37 -1.02 1.10
CA VAL A 47 0.98 -0.55 0.98
C VAL A 47 0.78 0.27 -0.29
N TYR A 48 1.68 1.22 -0.57
CA TYR A 48 1.58 2.06 -1.76
C TYR A 48 1.71 1.24 -3.06
N HIS A 49 2.65 0.29 -3.09
CA HIS A 49 2.79 -0.62 -4.23
C HIS A 49 1.54 -1.51 -4.40
N GLY A 50 1.04 -2.07 -3.29
CA GLY A 50 -0.17 -2.88 -3.26
C GLY A 50 -1.39 -2.14 -3.81
N TYR A 51 -1.54 -0.84 -3.50
CA TYR A 51 -2.61 -0.01 -4.04
C TYR A 51 -2.59 0.02 -5.57
N HIS A 52 -1.43 0.26 -6.19
CA HIS A 52 -1.30 0.27 -7.64
C HIS A 52 -1.59 -1.08 -8.27
N VAL A 53 -1.15 -2.17 -7.62
CA VAL A 53 -1.49 -3.51 -8.10
C VAL A 53 -3.00 -3.75 -8.04
N VAL A 54 -3.64 -3.51 -6.89
CA VAL A 54 -5.08 -3.70 -6.71
C VAL A 54 -5.89 -2.86 -7.68
N LYS A 55 -5.47 -1.62 -7.93
CA LYS A 55 -6.05 -0.75 -8.95
C LYS A 55 -5.89 -1.31 -10.36
N SER A 56 -4.72 -1.86 -10.70
CA SER A 56 -4.47 -2.51 -12.00
C SER A 56 -5.33 -3.76 -12.23
N LEU A 57 -5.82 -4.37 -11.14
CA LEU A 57 -6.75 -5.50 -11.15
C LEU A 57 -8.22 -5.08 -11.30
N GLY A 58 -8.49 -3.80 -11.51
CA GLY A 58 -9.85 -3.28 -11.76
C GLY A 58 -10.67 -3.01 -10.51
N ILE A 59 -10.08 -3.04 -9.31
CA ILE A 59 -10.77 -2.63 -8.08
C ILE A 59 -10.87 -1.09 -8.07
N PRO A 60 -12.06 -0.50 -7.97
CA PRO A 60 -12.21 0.96 -7.98
C PRO A 60 -11.70 1.56 -6.67
N ASP A 61 -11.25 2.82 -6.70
CA ASP A 61 -10.73 3.53 -5.52
C ASP A 61 -11.73 3.62 -4.35
N GLU A 62 -13.04 3.50 -4.61
CA GLU A 62 -14.06 3.44 -3.55
C GLU A 62 -14.05 2.14 -2.76
N ASN A 63 -13.44 1.09 -3.32
CA ASN A 63 -13.39 -0.24 -2.74
C ASN A 63 -12.01 -0.60 -2.16
N ILE A 64 -11.07 0.36 -2.13
CA ILE A 64 -9.73 0.17 -1.58
C ILE A 64 -9.60 1.07 -0.35
N ILE A 65 -9.40 0.46 0.82
CA ILE A 65 -9.19 1.15 2.08
C ILE A 65 -7.71 1.07 2.43
N LEU A 66 -7.08 2.22 2.67
CA LEU A 66 -5.66 2.33 2.96
C LEU A 66 -5.42 2.80 4.39
N PHE A 67 -4.53 2.12 5.09
CA PHE A 67 -4.05 2.48 6.43
C PHE A 67 -2.53 2.60 6.41
N TYR A 68 -1.98 3.78 6.64
CA TYR A 68 -0.53 4.01 6.73
C TYR A 68 -0.22 5.33 7.45
N TYR A 69 0.93 5.43 8.12
CA TYR A 69 1.22 6.61 8.94
C TYR A 69 1.51 7.91 8.16
N ASN A 70 1.86 7.82 6.87
CA ASN A 70 2.13 8.95 5.97
C ASN A 70 3.35 9.80 6.38
N ASP A 71 4.35 9.17 6.99
CA ASP A 71 5.55 9.83 7.53
C ASP A 71 6.84 9.48 6.75
N ILE A 72 6.70 8.86 5.58
CA ILE A 72 7.82 8.40 4.73
C ILE A 72 8.14 9.36 3.57
N ALA A 73 7.14 9.74 2.78
CA ALA A 73 7.37 10.48 1.53
C ALA A 73 8.10 11.82 1.75
N TYR A 74 7.81 12.50 2.85
CA TYR A 74 8.43 13.78 3.22
C TYR A 74 9.26 13.68 4.51
N ASN A 75 9.73 12.48 4.85
CA ASN A 75 10.64 12.29 5.98
C ASN A 75 11.95 13.07 5.76
N THR A 76 12.56 13.60 6.81
CA THR A 76 13.84 14.31 6.73
C THR A 76 15.00 13.43 6.24
N ASN A 77 14.88 12.10 6.43
CA ASN A 77 15.86 11.14 5.95
C ASN A 77 15.63 10.73 4.49
N ASN A 78 14.52 11.15 3.87
CA ASN A 78 14.25 10.83 2.47
C ASN A 78 15.11 11.70 1.55
N PRO A 79 16.08 11.14 0.80
CA PRO A 79 16.93 11.91 -0.10
C PRO A 79 16.16 12.48 -1.30
N THR A 80 14.96 11.98 -1.57
CA THR A 80 14.10 12.38 -2.67
C THR A 80 12.69 12.68 -2.16
N PRO A 81 12.45 13.88 -1.58
CA PRO A 81 11.16 14.25 -1.02
C PRO A 81 10.00 14.05 -2.01
N GLY A 82 8.90 13.47 -1.54
CA GLY A 82 7.73 13.12 -2.35
C GLY A 82 7.87 11.83 -3.17
N VAL A 83 9.02 11.15 -3.10
CA VAL A 83 9.28 9.89 -3.80
C VAL A 83 9.43 8.75 -2.81
N VAL A 84 8.69 7.67 -3.04
CA VAL A 84 8.83 6.39 -2.36
C VAL A 84 8.93 5.31 -3.43
N ILE A 85 10.03 4.55 -3.43
CA ILE A 85 10.23 3.36 -4.27
C ILE A 85 10.08 2.08 -3.45
N ASN A 86 9.53 1.01 -4.03
CA ASN A 86 9.42 -0.30 -3.38
C ASN A 86 10.53 -1.29 -3.81
N THR A 87 11.18 -1.02 -4.94
CA THR A 87 12.28 -1.82 -5.49
C THR A 87 13.40 -0.89 -5.98
N PRO A 88 14.69 -1.30 -5.96
CA PRO A 88 15.77 -0.48 -6.50
C PRO A 88 15.48 -0.03 -7.93
N HIS A 89 15.65 1.27 -8.20
CA HIS A 89 15.34 1.89 -9.50
C HIS A 89 13.87 1.74 -9.96
N GLY A 90 12.97 1.39 -9.04
CA GLY A 90 11.54 1.28 -9.32
C GLY A 90 10.84 2.64 -9.48
N PRO A 91 9.57 2.62 -9.89
CA PRO A 91 8.76 3.83 -9.99
C PRO A 91 8.43 4.41 -8.60
N ASN A 92 8.01 5.67 -8.58
CA ASN A 92 7.44 6.29 -7.38
C ASN A 92 6.07 5.67 -7.09
N VAL A 93 5.99 4.84 -6.05
CA VAL A 93 4.74 4.20 -5.61
C VAL A 93 3.87 5.14 -4.76
N TYR A 94 4.41 6.23 -4.22
CA TYR A 94 3.62 7.22 -3.47
C TYR A 94 2.75 8.11 -4.36
N ALA A 95 3.14 8.29 -5.63
CA ALA A 95 2.38 9.10 -6.56
C ALA A 95 0.98 8.51 -6.79
N GLY A 96 -0.04 9.35 -6.68
CA GLY A 96 -1.43 8.96 -6.96
C GLY A 96 -2.16 8.23 -5.82
N ILE A 97 -1.55 8.11 -4.64
CA ILE A 97 -2.24 7.59 -3.45
C ILE A 97 -3.35 8.57 -3.01
N PRO A 98 -4.60 8.11 -2.84
CA PRO A 98 -5.74 8.99 -2.53
C PRO A 98 -5.76 9.36 -1.04
N LEU A 99 -5.00 10.40 -0.64
CA LEU A 99 -4.90 10.85 0.75
C LEU A 99 -6.25 11.08 1.45
N ASN A 100 -7.26 11.55 0.72
CA ASN A 100 -8.61 11.83 1.23
C ASN A 100 -9.44 10.57 1.52
N ARG A 101 -8.93 9.37 1.20
CA ARG A 101 -9.57 8.07 1.42
C ARG A 101 -8.67 7.11 2.20
N SER A 102 -7.61 7.65 2.80
CA SER A 102 -6.67 6.91 3.62
C SER A 102 -6.86 7.30 5.08
N TYR A 103 -6.71 6.32 5.97
CA TYR A 103 -6.50 6.58 7.39
C TYR A 103 -5.00 6.79 7.61
N THR A 104 -4.64 7.90 8.25
CA THR A 104 -3.22 8.26 8.42
C THR A 104 -2.88 8.79 9.81
N GLY A 105 -1.59 8.74 10.16
CA GLY A 105 -1.09 9.29 11.41
C GLY A 105 -1.83 8.78 12.65
N HIS A 106 -2.49 9.68 13.36
CA HIS A 106 -3.21 9.37 14.61
C HIS A 106 -4.50 8.56 14.40
N ASP A 107 -5.00 8.47 13.17
CA ASP A 107 -6.19 7.67 12.85
C ASP A 107 -5.87 6.17 12.87
N ILE A 108 -4.59 5.77 12.89
CA ILE A 108 -4.19 4.36 12.95
C ILE A 108 -4.30 3.84 14.40
N THR A 109 -5.46 3.31 14.76
CA THR A 109 -5.72 2.64 16.05
C THR A 109 -6.29 1.24 15.84
N PRO A 110 -6.12 0.31 16.80
CA PRO A 110 -6.76 -1.02 16.72
C PRO A 110 -8.28 -0.96 16.54
N ASP A 111 -8.93 0.08 17.05
CA ASP A 111 -10.39 0.23 16.97
C ASP A 111 -10.91 0.60 15.57
N VAL A 112 -10.03 0.95 14.63
CA VAL A 112 -10.39 1.30 13.24
C VAL A 112 -9.92 0.28 12.19
N LEU A 113 -9.22 -0.78 12.62
CA LEU A 113 -8.77 -1.91 11.80
C LEU A 113 -9.75 -3.08 11.92
#